data_AF-A0A8T9IEN2-F1
#
_entry.id   AF-A0A8T9IEN2-F1
#
_cell.length_a   1.000
_cell.length_b   1.000
_cell.length_c   1.000
_cell.angle_alpha   90.00
_cell.angle_beta   90.00
_cell.angle_gamma   90.00
#
_symmetry.space_group_name_H-M   'P 1'
#
loop_
_entity.id
_entity.type
_entity.pdbx_description
1 polymer ?
#
loop_
_entity_poly.entity_id
_entity_poly.type
_entity_poly.pdbx_seq_one_letter_code
_entity_poly.pdbx_strand_id
1 'polypeptide(L)'
;MITININGLTLCHKGSSGISHNTLPDVCKTPPFGVPVPYENEAYSADLIKGTTSVFADGGNMIANVGSQFARSVFDESGSMGGVNSGTNKAETEWISHSFDVFFEKKPACRLTDKLFMNHRNTVNMAGLNQAKIHETNEDNDTPKEDEQTEVTLTIGVFFDGTGNNAINLEKMIAACDGKHFDINNQDAQSILTEYAKDNMGFSDLESGSHTCYYTNIH
;
A
#
# COMPACT_ATOMS: atom_id res chain seq x y z
N MET A 1 0.36 -31.05 11.93
CA MET A 1 1.66 -30.67 11.33
C MET A 1 1.34 -29.78 10.15
N ILE A 2 2.05 -28.66 9.98
CA ILE A 2 1.85 -27.75 8.85
C ILE A 2 2.70 -28.27 7.68
N THR A 3 2.09 -28.51 6.52
CA THR A 3 2.81 -29.13 5.38
C THR A 3 2.86 -28.24 4.14
N ILE A 4 2.03 -27.21 4.05
CA ILE A 4 1.87 -26.43 2.82
C ILE A 4 2.84 -25.25 2.77
N ASN A 5 3.70 -25.25 1.74
CA ASN A 5 4.59 -24.15 1.36
C ASN A 5 3.90 -23.18 0.41
N ILE A 6 3.98 -21.89 0.70
CA ILE A 6 3.61 -20.83 -0.23
C ILE A 6 4.73 -19.77 -0.24
N ASN A 7 5.59 -19.84 -1.26
CA ASN A 7 6.71 -18.93 -1.50
C ASN A 7 7.71 -18.92 -0.32
N GLY A 8 8.06 -20.10 0.18
CA GLY A 8 8.98 -20.26 1.31
C GLY A 8 8.34 -20.02 2.69
N LEU A 9 7.04 -19.72 2.75
CA LEU A 9 6.30 -19.43 3.97
C LEU A 9 5.22 -20.49 4.21
N THR A 10 5.00 -20.88 5.46
CA THR A 10 3.91 -21.81 5.79
C THR A 10 2.55 -21.14 5.60
N LEU A 11 1.59 -21.87 5.03
CA LEU A 11 0.21 -21.42 4.92
C LEU A 11 -0.43 -21.24 6.32
N CYS A 12 -1.19 -20.16 6.52
CA CYS A 12 -2.04 -20.01 7.70
C CYS A 12 -3.36 -20.75 7.48
N HIS A 13 -3.72 -21.61 8.43
CA HIS A 13 -5.02 -22.30 8.46
C HIS A 13 -5.44 -22.50 9.92
N LYS A 14 -6.69 -22.92 10.14
CA LYS A 14 -7.28 -23.00 11.49
C LYS A 14 -6.47 -23.84 12.50
N GLY A 15 -5.83 -24.90 12.01
CA GLY A 15 -4.97 -25.79 12.79
C GLY A 15 -3.48 -25.48 12.73
N SER A 16 -3.05 -24.33 12.21
CA SER A 16 -1.63 -23.99 12.03
C SER A 16 -0.92 -23.49 13.30
N SER A 17 -1.66 -23.35 14.40
CA SER A 17 -1.15 -22.78 15.67
C SER A 17 -0.49 -21.41 15.50
N GLY A 18 -1.00 -20.59 14.59
CA GLY A 18 -0.49 -19.25 14.33
C GLY A 18 -0.94 -18.25 15.39
N ILE A 19 -0.02 -17.36 15.75
CA ILE A 19 -0.21 -16.32 16.76
C ILE A 19 0.11 -14.98 16.11
N SER A 20 -0.82 -14.04 16.20
CA SER A 20 -0.59 -12.64 15.87
C SER A 20 -0.48 -11.86 17.18
N HIS A 21 0.68 -11.27 17.43
CA HIS A 21 0.95 -10.43 18.59
C HIS A 21 1.16 -8.99 18.15
N ASN A 22 0.54 -8.02 18.83
CA ASN A 22 0.66 -6.63 18.46
C ASN A 22 2.10 -6.11 18.59
N THR A 23 2.57 -5.38 17.58
CA THR A 23 3.89 -4.71 17.64
C THR A 23 3.79 -3.29 18.12
N LEU A 24 2.62 -2.66 17.95
CA LEU A 24 2.30 -1.38 18.56
C LEU A 24 1.35 -1.62 19.72
N PRO A 25 1.44 -0.84 20.81
CA PRO A 25 0.56 -1.03 21.96
C PRO A 25 -0.91 -0.84 21.56
N ASP A 26 -1.79 -1.70 22.07
CA ASP A 26 -3.24 -1.56 21.91
C ASP A 26 -3.76 -0.53 22.92
N VAL A 27 -3.83 0.73 22.52
CA VAL A 27 -4.26 1.79 23.44
C VAL A 27 -5.78 1.79 23.57
N CYS A 28 -6.27 1.39 24.74
CA CYS A 28 -7.70 1.26 25.04
C CYS A 28 -8.11 2.18 26.19
N LYS A 29 -9.38 2.57 26.22
CA LYS A 29 -9.96 3.34 27.32
C LYS A 29 -10.28 2.39 28.48
N THR A 30 -9.73 2.70 29.66
CA THR A 30 -9.82 1.83 30.83
C THR A 30 -10.73 2.41 31.91
N PRO A 31 -11.68 1.64 32.45
CA PRO A 31 -12.49 2.06 33.59
C PRO A 31 -11.66 2.46 34.83
N PRO A 32 -12.21 3.30 35.72
CA PRO A 32 -13.55 3.87 35.66
C PRO A 32 -13.61 5.19 34.87
N PHE A 33 -12.47 5.80 34.54
CA PHE A 33 -12.42 7.15 33.98
C PHE A 33 -12.21 7.20 32.46
N GLY A 34 -12.06 6.04 31.81
CA GLY A 34 -11.76 5.96 30.38
C GLY A 34 -10.35 6.46 30.04
N VAL A 35 -9.41 6.35 30.98
CA VAL A 35 -8.01 6.76 30.75
C VAL A 35 -7.42 5.85 29.67
N PRO A 36 -6.77 6.41 28.64
CA PRO A 36 -6.03 5.62 27.66
C PRO A 36 -4.87 4.85 28.30
N VAL A 37 -4.86 3.53 28.18
CA VAL A 37 -3.80 2.65 28.69
C VAL A 37 -3.33 1.73 27.55
N PRO A 38 -2.01 1.58 27.34
CA PRO A 38 -1.47 0.63 26.37
C PRO A 38 -1.59 -0.81 26.89
N TYR A 39 -2.11 -1.71 26.06
CA TYR A 39 -2.20 -3.14 26.33
C TYR A 39 -1.41 -3.98 25.31
N GLU A 40 -1.05 -5.18 25.74
CA GLU A 40 -0.74 -6.28 24.83
C GLU A 40 -2.03 -6.78 24.17
N ASN A 41 -1.91 -7.34 22.98
CA ASN A 41 -3.04 -7.87 22.23
C ASN A 41 -2.57 -9.06 21.38
N GLU A 42 -3.26 -10.20 21.52
CA GLU A 42 -3.02 -11.39 20.71
C GLU A 42 -4.28 -11.92 20.04
N ALA A 43 -4.12 -12.51 18.87
CA ALA A 43 -5.16 -13.25 18.17
C ALA A 43 -4.60 -14.55 17.55
N TYR A 44 -5.42 -15.58 17.47
CA TYR A 44 -4.96 -16.94 17.15
C TYR A 44 -5.62 -17.50 15.89
N SER A 45 -4.85 -18.26 15.10
CA SER A 45 -5.37 -18.94 13.91
C SER A 45 -6.46 -19.97 14.25
N ALA A 46 -6.48 -20.50 15.47
CA ALA A 46 -7.55 -21.36 15.96
C ALA A 46 -8.94 -20.68 15.93
N ASP A 47 -8.99 -19.36 16.04
CA ASP A 47 -10.20 -18.54 15.97
C ASP A 47 -10.50 -18.06 14.54
N LEU A 48 -9.88 -18.68 13.51
CA LEU A 48 -10.11 -18.34 12.11
C LEU A 48 -11.60 -18.53 11.72
N ILE A 49 -12.14 -17.48 11.12
CA ILE A 49 -13.48 -17.36 10.53
C ILE A 49 -13.37 -16.69 9.15
N LYS A 50 -14.44 -16.81 8.34
CA LYS A 50 -14.53 -16.23 6.99
C LYS A 50 -13.37 -16.63 6.05
N GLY A 51 -12.68 -17.74 6.35
CA GLY A 51 -11.73 -18.38 5.46
C GLY A 51 -12.42 -19.18 4.36
N THR A 52 -11.69 -20.14 3.78
CA THR A 52 -12.21 -21.00 2.72
C THR A 52 -13.36 -21.89 3.19
N THR A 53 -14.21 -22.29 2.24
CA THR A 53 -15.37 -23.16 2.49
C THR A 53 -15.38 -24.44 1.66
N SER A 54 -14.64 -24.47 0.56
CA SER A 54 -14.56 -25.58 -0.40
C SER A 54 -13.19 -26.25 -0.47
N VAL A 55 -12.14 -25.56 -0.03
CA VAL A 55 -10.75 -26.04 -0.02
C VAL A 55 -10.20 -26.02 1.40
N PHE A 56 -9.51 -27.08 1.80
CA PHE A 56 -9.02 -27.28 3.16
C PHE A 56 -7.55 -27.73 3.15
N ALA A 57 -6.84 -27.47 4.25
CA ALA A 57 -5.43 -27.83 4.44
C ALA A 57 -5.25 -28.71 5.67
N ASP A 58 -4.18 -29.52 5.69
CA ASP A 58 -3.65 -30.19 6.89
C ASP A 58 -4.73 -30.74 7.84
N GLY A 59 -5.38 -31.84 7.45
CA GLY A 59 -6.42 -32.47 8.27
C GLY A 59 -7.79 -31.77 8.21
N GLY A 60 -8.11 -31.14 7.08
CA GLY A 60 -9.44 -30.55 6.83
C GLY A 60 -9.64 -29.16 7.44
N ASN A 61 -8.56 -28.46 7.78
CA ASN A 61 -8.63 -27.12 8.34
C ASN A 61 -8.99 -26.06 7.29
N MET A 62 -9.84 -25.12 7.69
CA MET A 62 -10.13 -23.90 6.94
C MET A 62 -8.86 -23.11 6.69
N ILE A 63 -8.67 -22.65 5.45
CA ILE A 63 -7.49 -21.88 5.02
C ILE A 63 -7.76 -20.39 5.18
N ALA A 64 -6.75 -19.65 5.63
CA ALA A 64 -6.80 -18.19 5.66
C ALA A 64 -6.48 -17.61 4.28
N ASN A 65 -7.38 -16.78 3.78
CA ASN A 65 -7.20 -15.96 2.59
C ASN A 65 -7.68 -14.52 2.88
N VAL A 66 -7.40 -13.57 1.98
CA VAL A 66 -7.77 -12.17 2.19
C VAL A 66 -9.29 -12.03 2.43
N GLY A 67 -9.64 -11.30 3.49
CA GLY A 67 -11.02 -11.16 3.98
C GLY A 67 -11.42 -12.19 5.06
N SER A 68 -10.60 -13.21 5.31
CA SER A 68 -10.70 -14.02 6.52
C SER A 68 -10.20 -13.25 7.74
N GLN A 69 -10.59 -13.69 8.94
CA GLN A 69 -10.34 -12.97 10.19
C GLN A 69 -10.08 -13.96 11.34
N PHE A 70 -9.33 -13.55 12.35
CA PHE A 70 -9.37 -14.21 13.65
C PHE A 70 -10.47 -13.53 14.47
N ALA A 71 -11.46 -14.31 14.92
CA ALA A 71 -12.73 -13.79 15.42
C ALA A 71 -12.65 -12.89 16.65
N ARG A 72 -11.54 -12.97 17.40
CA ARG A 72 -11.33 -12.21 18.62
C ARG A 72 -9.84 -12.00 18.89
N SER A 73 -9.55 -10.95 19.64
CA SER A 73 -8.28 -10.76 20.33
C SER A 73 -8.40 -10.92 21.85
N VAL A 74 -7.27 -11.06 22.53
CA VAL A 74 -7.14 -11.20 23.99
C VAL A 74 -5.99 -10.33 24.53
N PHE A 75 -5.89 -10.20 25.86
CA PHE A 75 -4.93 -9.39 26.64
C PHE A 75 -5.27 -7.91 26.79
N ASP A 76 -6.31 -7.43 26.11
CA ASP A 76 -6.86 -6.08 26.21
C ASP A 76 -8.15 -5.99 27.06
N GLU A 77 -8.49 -7.04 27.83
CA GLU A 77 -9.73 -7.15 28.61
C GLU A 77 -10.04 -5.95 29.52
N SER A 78 -8.99 -5.37 30.12
CA SER A 78 -9.14 -4.25 31.05
C SER A 78 -9.53 -2.95 30.34
N GLY A 79 -9.21 -2.84 29.04
CA GLY A 79 -9.61 -1.74 28.15
C GLY A 79 -11.07 -1.85 27.68
N SER A 80 -11.98 -2.24 28.58
CA SER A 80 -13.35 -2.63 28.25
C SER A 80 -14.26 -1.48 27.76
N MET A 81 -13.81 -0.23 27.85
CA MET A 81 -14.50 0.91 27.22
C MET A 81 -14.07 1.11 25.75
N GLY A 82 -13.28 0.18 25.22
CA GLY A 82 -12.88 0.07 23.82
C GLY A 82 -11.61 0.82 23.47
N GLY A 83 -11.03 0.44 22.34
CA GLY A 83 -9.89 1.09 21.71
C GLY A 83 -10.09 2.59 21.53
N VAL A 84 -9.01 3.37 21.68
CA VAL A 84 -9.06 4.82 21.45
C VAL A 84 -9.45 5.14 20.01
N ASN A 85 -8.97 4.34 19.05
CA ASN A 85 -9.27 4.53 17.64
C ASN A 85 -10.51 3.73 17.20
N SER A 86 -10.60 2.45 17.59
CA SER A 86 -11.67 1.58 17.09
C SER A 86 -12.98 1.67 17.87
N GLY A 87 -12.93 2.07 19.15
CA GLY A 87 -14.07 1.98 20.06
C GLY A 87 -14.46 0.54 20.45
N THR A 88 -13.68 -0.47 20.06
CA THR A 88 -13.98 -1.90 20.28
C THR A 88 -13.03 -2.56 21.26
N ASN A 89 -13.45 -3.70 21.81
CA ASN A 89 -12.63 -4.56 22.67
C ASN A 89 -12.81 -6.01 22.21
N LYS A 90 -11.70 -6.77 22.16
CA LYS A 90 -11.68 -8.17 21.69
C LYS A 90 -12.22 -8.38 20.28
N ALA A 91 -12.14 -7.37 19.42
CA ALA A 91 -12.70 -7.45 18.08
C ALA A 91 -11.77 -8.19 17.11
N GLU A 92 -12.31 -8.55 15.96
CA GLU A 92 -11.61 -9.40 15.01
C GLU A 92 -10.44 -8.70 14.29
N THR A 93 -9.54 -9.53 13.75
CA THR A 93 -8.38 -9.09 12.96
C THR A 93 -8.70 -8.90 11.47
N GLU A 94 -7.80 -8.24 10.76
CA GLU A 94 -7.85 -8.12 9.30
C GLU A 94 -6.43 -8.19 8.71
N TRP A 95 -6.27 -8.88 7.58
CA TRP A 95 -4.97 -9.03 6.90
C TRP A 95 -4.51 -7.73 6.23
N ILE A 96 -3.22 -7.44 6.35
CA ILE A 96 -2.53 -6.30 5.72
C ILE A 96 -1.73 -6.77 4.52
N SER A 97 -0.95 -7.84 4.71
CA SER A 97 -0.19 -8.48 3.64
C SER A 97 -0.69 -9.90 3.43
N HIS A 98 -0.37 -10.44 2.26
CA HIS A 98 -0.79 -11.74 1.78
C HIS A 98 0.10 -12.14 0.60
N SER A 99 -0.11 -13.35 0.08
CA SER A 99 0.53 -13.80 -1.17
C SER A 99 0.15 -12.91 -2.37
N PHE A 100 1.03 -12.82 -3.38
CA PHE A 100 0.77 -12.08 -4.62
C PHE A 100 0.31 -12.98 -5.77
N ASP A 101 0.61 -14.28 -5.69
CA ASP A 101 0.53 -15.24 -6.79
C ASP A 101 -0.23 -16.53 -6.44
N VAL A 102 -0.38 -16.85 -5.14
CA VAL A 102 -1.12 -18.04 -4.69
C VAL A 102 -2.46 -17.64 -4.09
N PHE A 103 -3.53 -18.22 -4.65
CA PHE A 103 -4.91 -17.89 -4.34
C PHE A 103 -5.70 -19.13 -3.93
N PHE A 104 -6.56 -18.99 -2.93
CA PHE A 104 -7.61 -19.95 -2.60
C PHE A 104 -8.96 -19.28 -2.76
N GLU A 105 -9.86 -19.92 -3.52
CA GLU A 105 -11.19 -19.36 -3.81
C GLU A 105 -11.11 -17.94 -4.41
N LYS A 106 -10.15 -17.73 -5.33
CA LYS A 106 -9.87 -16.44 -6.00
C LYS A 106 -9.40 -15.31 -5.06
N LYS A 107 -9.05 -15.63 -3.82
CA LYS A 107 -8.52 -14.68 -2.84
C LYS A 107 -7.08 -15.05 -2.47
N PRO A 108 -6.17 -14.08 -2.32
CA PRO A 108 -4.79 -14.39 -1.99
C PRO A 108 -4.65 -15.14 -0.67
N ALA A 109 -3.69 -16.07 -0.60
CA ALA A 109 -3.41 -16.86 0.61
C ALA A 109 -2.71 -16.01 1.69
N CYS A 110 -3.05 -16.25 2.96
CA CYS A 110 -2.39 -15.62 4.10
C CYS A 110 -1.44 -16.62 4.77
N ARG A 111 -0.27 -16.15 5.20
CA ARG A 111 0.87 -17.02 5.52
C ARG A 111 1.62 -16.57 6.76
N LEU A 112 2.61 -17.35 7.16
CA LEU A 112 3.68 -16.93 8.08
C LEU A 112 4.23 -15.55 7.66
N THR A 113 4.49 -14.67 8.64
CA THR A 113 4.96 -13.28 8.49
C THR A 113 3.97 -12.29 7.85
N ASP A 114 2.79 -12.72 7.41
CA ASP A 114 1.78 -11.79 6.93
C ASP A 114 1.21 -10.94 8.07
N LYS A 115 1.06 -9.64 7.83
CA LYS A 115 0.75 -8.62 8.84
C LYS A 115 -0.76 -8.52 9.06
N LEU A 116 -1.16 -8.11 10.26
CA LEU A 116 -2.58 -7.98 10.61
C LEU A 116 -2.87 -6.69 11.35
N PHE A 117 -3.99 -6.05 11.00
CA PHE A 117 -4.69 -5.17 11.94
C PHE A 117 -5.39 -6.01 13.00
N MET A 118 -5.48 -5.48 14.21
CA MET A 118 -6.07 -6.17 15.35
C MET A 118 -7.06 -5.25 16.07
N ASN A 119 -8.07 -5.87 16.71
CA ASN A 119 -9.14 -5.17 17.42
C ASN A 119 -9.79 -4.05 16.58
N HIS A 120 -10.31 -4.39 15.39
CA HIS A 120 -10.86 -3.43 14.41
C HIS A 120 -9.90 -2.27 14.11
N ARG A 121 -8.62 -2.59 13.87
CA ARG A 121 -7.58 -1.62 13.51
C ARG A 121 -7.24 -0.63 14.63
N ASN A 122 -7.54 -0.95 15.89
CA ASN A 122 -7.02 -0.17 17.02
C ASN A 122 -5.50 -0.30 17.15
N THR A 123 -5.00 -1.51 16.86
CA THR A 123 -3.57 -1.82 16.83
C THR A 123 -3.21 -2.69 15.63
N VAL A 124 -1.93 -3.04 15.53
CA VAL A 124 -1.35 -3.76 14.41
C VAL A 124 -0.24 -4.71 14.87
N ASN A 125 -0.15 -5.85 14.19
CA ASN A 125 1.01 -6.72 14.16
C ASN A 125 1.80 -6.48 12.86
N MET A 126 2.88 -5.71 12.95
CA MET A 126 3.79 -5.46 11.84
C MET A 126 4.91 -6.50 11.71
N ALA A 127 5.17 -7.30 12.75
CA ALA A 127 6.10 -8.43 12.67
C ALA A 127 5.52 -9.56 11.81
N GLY A 128 4.19 -9.66 11.78
CA GLY A 128 3.44 -10.66 11.03
C GLY A 128 3.04 -11.86 11.87
N LEU A 129 2.16 -12.69 11.32
CA LEU A 129 1.73 -13.95 11.93
C LEU A 129 2.96 -14.82 12.22
N ASN A 130 3.06 -15.30 13.46
CA ASN A 130 4.10 -16.24 13.86
C ASN A 130 3.52 -17.65 13.95
N GLN A 131 4.14 -18.61 13.26
CA GLN A 131 3.79 -20.03 13.32
C GLN A 131 5.04 -20.87 12.99
N ALA A 132 4.94 -22.19 13.11
CA ALA A 132 6.04 -23.07 12.74
C ALA A 132 6.44 -22.85 11.27
N LYS A 133 7.76 -22.83 11.02
CA LYS A 133 8.30 -22.92 9.66
C LYS A 133 8.09 -24.33 9.12
N ILE A 134 8.26 -24.49 7.82
CA ILE A 134 8.23 -25.82 7.20
C ILE A 134 9.38 -26.63 7.77
N HIS A 135 9.07 -27.86 8.19
CA HIS A 135 10.09 -28.79 8.59
C HIS A 135 10.77 -29.29 7.31
N GLU A 136 12.02 -28.90 7.08
CA GLU A 136 12.85 -29.58 6.09
C GLU A 136 12.96 -31.04 6.56
N THR A 137 12.41 -31.96 5.78
CA THR A 137 12.75 -33.36 5.93
C THR A 137 14.16 -33.49 5.37
N ASN A 138 15.10 -33.93 6.21
CA ASN A 138 16.43 -34.35 5.75
C ASN A 138 16.28 -35.66 4.97
N GLU A 139 15.60 -35.62 3.84
CA GLU A 139 15.57 -36.64 2.80
C GLU A 139 15.88 -35.94 1.49
N ASP A 140 17.14 -35.53 1.34
CA ASP A 140 17.98 -35.99 0.25
C ASP A 140 19.40 -35.43 0.45
N ASN A 141 20.40 -36.31 0.34
CA ASN A 141 21.75 -35.91 -0.06
C ASN A 141 21.69 -35.46 -1.54
N ASP A 142 20.88 -34.45 -1.85
CA ASP A 142 21.02 -33.71 -3.10
C ASP A 142 21.91 -32.52 -2.74
N THR A 143 23.14 -32.56 -3.24
CA THR A 143 23.98 -31.35 -3.37
C THR A 143 23.09 -30.17 -3.74
N PRO A 144 23.29 -28.97 -3.14
CA PRO A 144 22.49 -27.81 -3.50
C PRO A 144 22.46 -27.72 -5.02
N LYS A 145 21.28 -27.88 -5.63
CA LYS A 145 21.11 -27.41 -7.00
C LYS A 145 21.39 -25.93 -6.89
N GLU A 146 22.48 -25.49 -7.52
CA GLU A 146 22.72 -24.07 -7.70
C GLU A 146 21.40 -23.48 -8.15
N ASP A 147 20.80 -22.63 -7.31
CA ASP A 147 19.66 -21.82 -7.71
C ASP A 147 20.11 -21.19 -9.02
N GLU A 148 19.49 -21.59 -10.11
CA GLU A 148 19.84 -21.12 -11.44
C GLU A 148 19.56 -19.62 -11.40
N GLN A 149 20.61 -18.86 -11.09
CA GLN A 149 20.50 -17.47 -10.69
C GLN A 149 19.94 -16.75 -11.89
N THR A 150 18.63 -16.50 -11.85
CA THR A 150 17.95 -15.92 -12.99
C THR A 150 18.41 -14.48 -13.02
N GLU A 151 19.38 -14.19 -13.88
CA GLU A 151 19.95 -12.87 -14.04
C GLU A 151 18.91 -11.98 -14.72
N VAL A 152 18.10 -11.30 -13.92
CA VAL A 152 17.10 -10.36 -14.41
C VAL A 152 17.79 -9.03 -14.67
N THR A 153 17.99 -8.69 -15.95
CA THR A 153 18.43 -7.35 -16.35
C THR A 153 17.26 -6.37 -16.21
N LEU A 154 17.24 -5.60 -15.12
CA LEU A 154 16.28 -4.51 -14.94
C LEU A 154 16.70 -3.31 -15.81
N THR A 155 15.97 -3.08 -16.90
CA THR A 155 16.13 -1.86 -17.70
C THR A 155 15.18 -0.79 -17.17
N ILE A 156 15.72 0.21 -16.47
CA ILE A 156 14.95 1.36 -15.99
C ILE A 156 15.02 2.47 -17.05
N GLY A 157 13.92 2.67 -17.78
CA GLY A 157 13.76 3.83 -18.66
C GLY A 157 13.42 5.07 -17.83
N VAL A 158 14.41 5.94 -17.60
CA VAL A 158 14.18 7.24 -16.95
C VAL A 158 13.92 8.28 -18.03
N PHE A 159 12.69 8.77 -18.09
CA PHE A 159 12.25 9.75 -19.08
C PHE A 159 12.03 11.10 -18.39
N PHE A 160 12.83 12.09 -18.78
CA PHE A 160 12.63 13.48 -18.36
C PHE A 160 11.80 14.17 -19.43
N ASP A 161 10.49 14.31 -19.21
CA ASP A 161 9.63 15.09 -20.09
C ASP A 161 9.80 16.58 -19.81
N GLY A 162 10.19 17.31 -20.85
CA GLY A 162 10.31 18.75 -20.82
C GLY A 162 9.05 19.37 -21.41
N THR A 163 8.01 19.62 -20.62
CA THR A 163 6.92 20.46 -21.09
C THR A 163 7.27 21.93 -20.88
N GLY A 164 7.58 22.62 -21.99
CA GLY A 164 7.73 24.08 -22.02
C GLY A 164 6.47 24.83 -21.58
N ASN A 165 5.33 24.14 -21.43
CA ASN A 165 4.04 24.74 -21.11
C ASN A 165 3.30 24.03 -19.96
N ASN A 166 3.99 23.76 -18.85
CA ASN A 166 3.31 23.58 -17.56
C ASN A 166 2.88 24.97 -17.04
N ALA A 167 1.69 25.10 -16.44
CA ALA A 167 1.14 26.38 -15.95
C ALA A 167 2.14 27.21 -15.10
N ILE A 168 3.06 26.54 -14.42
CA ILE A 168 4.14 27.13 -13.61
C ILE A 168 5.19 27.87 -14.45
N ASN A 169 5.48 27.43 -15.68
CA ASN A 169 6.44 28.11 -16.57
C ASN A 169 5.85 29.38 -17.19
N LEU A 170 4.52 29.44 -17.40
CA LEU A 170 3.86 30.63 -17.93
C LEU A 170 3.98 31.82 -16.98
N GLU A 171 3.70 31.63 -15.68
CA GLU A 171 3.87 32.69 -14.69
C GLU A 171 5.32 33.20 -14.63
N LYS A 172 6.30 32.30 -14.73
CA LYS A 172 7.73 32.66 -14.75
C LYS A 172 8.13 33.42 -16.01
N MET A 173 7.62 33.03 -17.18
CA MET A 173 7.88 33.74 -18.44
C MET A 173 7.20 35.12 -18.46
N ILE A 174 5.97 35.24 -17.95
CA ILE A 174 5.28 36.53 -17.81
C ILE A 174 6.05 37.45 -16.85
N ALA A 175 6.53 36.93 -15.72
CA ALA A 175 7.32 37.71 -14.76
C ALA A 175 8.68 38.16 -15.32
N ALA A 176 9.29 37.36 -16.21
CA ALA A 176 10.55 37.71 -16.87
C ALA A 176 10.39 38.73 -18.02
N CYS A 177 9.17 38.88 -18.55
CA CYS A 177 8.84 39.79 -19.65
C CYS A 177 8.01 41.01 -19.18
N ASP A 178 8.22 41.51 -17.96
CA ASP A 178 7.63 42.78 -17.53
C ASP A 178 8.27 43.93 -18.33
N GLY A 179 7.44 44.71 -19.04
CA GLY A 179 7.84 45.86 -19.87
C GLY A 179 8.67 46.91 -19.12
N LYS A 180 8.65 46.91 -17.78
CA LYS A 180 9.54 47.73 -16.96
C LYS A 180 11.03 47.44 -17.14
N HIS A 181 11.42 46.25 -17.60
CA HIS A 181 12.84 45.91 -17.78
C HIS A 181 13.46 46.54 -19.04
N PHE A 182 12.65 46.96 -20.01
CA PHE A 182 13.10 47.49 -21.30
C PHE A 182 12.67 48.95 -21.57
N ASP A 183 12.15 49.65 -20.54
CA ASP A 183 11.73 51.06 -20.62
C ASP A 183 10.70 51.35 -21.73
N ILE A 184 9.83 50.37 -22.02
CA ILE A 184 8.81 50.48 -23.06
C ILE A 184 7.53 51.04 -22.43
N ASN A 185 7.14 52.25 -22.86
CA ASN A 185 5.85 52.85 -22.55
C ASN A 185 4.71 51.91 -22.99
N ASN A 186 3.83 51.59 -22.05
CA ASN A 186 2.77 50.58 -22.16
C ASN A 186 1.85 50.77 -23.40
N GLN A 187 1.73 52.00 -23.91
CA GLN A 187 0.90 52.29 -25.07
C GLN A 187 1.60 52.03 -26.43
N ASP A 188 2.93 52.15 -26.45
CA ASP A 188 3.74 51.92 -27.66
C ASP A 188 4.02 50.41 -27.83
N ALA A 189 4.24 49.68 -26.73
CA ALA A 189 4.43 48.22 -26.76
C ALA A 189 3.23 47.49 -27.38
N GLN A 190 2.03 47.89 -26.96
CA GLN A 190 0.79 47.28 -27.41
C GLN A 190 0.51 47.61 -28.88
N SER A 191 0.82 48.84 -29.30
CA SER A 191 0.67 49.30 -30.68
C SER A 191 1.64 48.58 -31.62
N ILE A 192 2.93 48.47 -31.25
CA ILE A 192 3.97 47.77 -32.03
C ILE A 192 3.65 46.28 -32.16
N LEU A 193 3.24 45.62 -31.07
CA LEU A 193 2.88 44.20 -31.12
C LEU A 193 1.64 43.97 -31.98
N THR A 194 0.64 44.85 -31.90
CA THR A 194 -0.59 44.76 -32.70
C THR A 194 -0.30 44.98 -34.18
N GLU A 195 0.54 45.94 -34.53
CA GLU A 195 0.91 46.24 -35.91
C GLU A 195 1.78 45.12 -36.51
N TYR A 196 2.78 44.62 -35.77
CA TYR A 196 3.60 43.49 -36.21
C TYR A 196 2.77 42.21 -36.41
N ALA A 197 1.83 41.91 -35.51
CA ALA A 197 0.95 40.74 -35.61
C ALA A 197 -0.01 40.85 -36.81
N LYS A 198 -0.50 42.06 -37.11
CA LYS A 198 -1.32 42.31 -38.30
C LYS A 198 -0.53 42.15 -39.59
N ASP A 199 0.67 42.73 -39.66
CA ASP A 199 1.45 42.80 -40.88
C ASP A 199 2.17 41.49 -41.24
N ASN A 200 2.61 40.72 -40.23
CA ASN A 200 3.46 39.55 -40.46
C ASN A 200 2.81 38.21 -40.08
N MET A 201 1.77 38.22 -39.24
CA MET A 201 1.11 37.00 -38.76
C MET A 201 -0.34 36.85 -39.22
N GLY A 202 -0.92 37.87 -39.89
CA GLY A 202 -2.23 37.79 -40.54
C GLY A 202 -3.43 37.76 -39.58
N PHE A 203 -3.25 38.14 -38.31
CA PHE A 203 -4.33 38.18 -37.32
C PHE A 203 -5.09 39.51 -37.38
N SER A 204 -6.41 39.46 -37.47
CA SER A 204 -7.28 40.66 -37.57
C SER A 204 -7.95 41.06 -36.25
N ASP A 205 -7.97 40.19 -35.24
CA ASP A 205 -8.57 40.43 -33.92
C ASP A 205 -7.77 39.76 -32.79
N LEU A 206 -7.96 40.23 -31.56
CA LEU A 206 -7.18 39.91 -30.35
C LEU A 206 -7.51 38.51 -29.77
N GLU A 207 -7.60 37.49 -30.61
CA GLU A 207 -7.64 36.10 -30.17
C GLU A 207 -6.20 35.58 -30.07
N SER A 208 -5.58 35.81 -28.91
CA SER A 208 -4.32 35.13 -28.57
C SER A 208 -4.62 33.63 -28.40
N GLY A 209 -4.46 32.87 -29.48
CA GLY A 209 -4.40 31.41 -29.40
C GLY A 209 -3.20 31.03 -28.54
N SER A 210 -3.41 30.44 -27.37
CA SER A 210 -2.34 29.72 -26.68
C SER A 210 -1.87 28.60 -27.61
N HIS A 211 -0.56 28.46 -27.83
CA HIS A 211 -0.03 27.28 -28.52
C HIS A 211 -0.50 26.01 -27.77
N THR A 212 -1.40 25.25 -28.39
CA THR A 212 -1.67 23.87 -27.99
C THR A 212 -0.46 23.04 -28.39
N CYS A 213 0.40 22.74 -27.42
CA CYS A 213 1.53 21.85 -27.64
C CYS A 213 1.02 20.42 -27.93
N TYR A 214 1.62 19.76 -28.92
CA TYR A 214 1.49 18.32 -29.10
C TYR A 214 2.30 17.58 -28.01
N TYR A 215 2.02 16.29 -27.83
CA TYR A 215 2.85 15.40 -27.04
C TYR A 215 4.33 15.51 -27.44
N THR A 216 5.22 15.62 -26.45
CA THR A 216 6.66 15.53 -26.71
C THR A 216 6.99 14.10 -27.14
N ASN A 217 8.14 13.88 -27.78
CA ASN A 217 8.61 12.53 -28.13
C ASN A 217 8.89 11.62 -26.90
N ILE A 218 8.66 12.13 -25.69
CA ILE A 218 8.86 11.47 -24.41
C ILE A 218 7.52 10.98 -23.81
N HIS A 219 6.38 11.39 -24.39
CA HIS A 219 5.04 11.02 -23.94
C HIS A 219 4.47 9.82 -24.70
#